data_AF-A0A1B6I7J9-F1
#
_entry.id   AF-A0A1B6I7J9-F1
#
_cell.length_a   1.000
_cell.length_b   1.000
_cell.length_c   1.000
_cell.angle_alpha   90.00
_cell.angle_beta   90.00
_cell.angle_gamma   90.00
#
_symmetry.space_group_name_H-M   'P 1'
#
loop_
_entity.id
_entity.type
_entity.pdbx_description
1 polymer ?
#
loop_
_entity_poly.entity_id
_entity_poly.type
_entity_poly.pdbx_seq_one_letter_code
_entity_poly.pdbx_strand_id
1 'polypeptide(L)'
;SDNVVAKEVNRYTGRKEALLDNILRPWSTYEFRVAAANVLGYGFPSAPSPMYNTPPDKPHKAPSNVGGGGGKIGDLTIAWTPLPPEDQAGPGVYYKVFWRRSEHDSEFQSLELKDLGNIGVTVVRIQQDFYYTKYDVKVQAFNSIGAGPESEIVTIFSAEDMPQVAPQQVAARAFNSTSLN
;
A
#
# COMPACT_ATOMS: atom_id res chain seq x y z
N SER A 1 21.50 4.56 10.30
CA SER A 1 21.81 5.99 10.08
C SER A 1 23.04 6.04 9.20
N ASP A 2 22.85 6.26 7.91
CA ASP A 2 24.00 6.45 7.02
C ASP A 2 24.65 7.79 7.36
N ASN A 3 25.95 7.74 7.67
CA ASN A 3 26.69 8.91 8.11
C ASN A 3 26.85 9.86 6.93
N VAL A 4 26.10 10.96 6.95
CA VAL A 4 26.28 12.06 6.00
C VAL A 4 27.63 12.73 6.30
N VAL A 5 28.59 12.59 5.38
CA VAL A 5 29.93 13.16 5.56
C VAL A 5 29.99 14.56 4.98
N ALA A 6 30.34 15.54 5.82
CA ALA A 6 30.56 16.91 5.38
C ALA A 6 31.90 17.04 4.63
N LYS A 7 31.87 17.64 3.44
CA LYS A 7 33.03 17.97 2.61
C LYS A 7 33.47 19.40 2.88
N GLU A 8 34.77 19.63 2.94
CA GLU A 8 35.31 20.98 3.06
C GLU A 8 35.18 21.74 1.75
N VAL A 9 34.53 22.90 1.81
CA VAL A 9 34.22 23.74 0.65
C VAL A 9 35.01 25.05 0.67
N ASN A 10 35.63 25.41 1.79
CA ASN A 10 36.52 26.56 1.87
C ASN A 10 37.71 26.29 2.79
N ARG A 11 38.92 26.23 2.19
CA ARG A 11 40.19 25.93 2.88
C ARG A 11 40.71 27.04 3.78
N TYR A 12 40.27 28.29 3.58
CA TYR A 12 40.70 29.43 4.39
C TYR A 12 39.84 29.61 5.64
N THR A 13 38.57 29.22 5.57
CA THR A 13 37.62 29.34 6.70
C THR A 13 37.33 28.01 7.38
N GLY A 14 37.81 26.89 6.82
CA GLY A 14 37.48 25.54 7.28
C GLY A 14 36.00 25.17 7.11
N ARG A 15 35.24 25.92 6.31
CA ARG A 15 33.80 25.69 6.12
C ARG A 15 33.60 24.35 5.44
N LYS A 16 32.72 23.53 6.02
CA LYS A 16 32.25 22.27 5.46
C LYS A 16 30.78 22.33 5.10
N GLU A 17 30.38 21.50 4.15
CA GLU A 17 29.02 21.35 3.65
C GLU A 17 28.70 19.87 3.49
N ALA A 18 27.46 19.48 3.75
CA ALA A 18 26.98 18.13 3.57
C ALA A 18 25.74 18.15 2.67
N LEU A 19 25.72 17.29 1.66
CA LEU A 19 24.58 17.12 0.75
C LEU A 19 23.80 15.87 1.15
N LEU A 20 22.48 16.04 1.34
CA LEU A 20 21.56 14.96 1.66
C LEU A 20 20.89 14.48 0.37
N ASP A 21 21.55 13.57 -0.34
CA ASP A 21 21.04 13.06 -1.62
C ASP A 21 20.37 11.69 -1.43
N ASN A 22 19.14 11.56 -1.93
CA ASN A 22 18.32 10.34 -1.90
C ASN A 22 18.12 9.69 -0.51
N ILE A 23 18.21 10.47 0.56
CA ILE A 23 18.01 10.00 1.96
C ILE A 23 16.83 10.68 2.66
N LEU A 24 16.25 11.70 2.03
CA LEU A 24 15.04 12.37 2.51
C LEU A 24 13.82 11.76 1.84
N ARG A 25 12.72 11.66 2.59
CA ARG A 25 11.43 11.22 2.05
C ARG A 25 10.76 12.38 1.32
N PRO A 26 10.12 12.14 0.17
CA PRO A 26 9.25 13.13 -0.47
C PRO A 26 8.09 13.53 0.44
N TRP A 27 7.52 14.71 0.19
CA TRP A 27 6.34 15.22 0.89
C TRP A 27 6.42 15.13 2.42
N SER A 28 7.58 15.50 2.97
CA SER A 28 7.89 15.37 4.39
C SER A 28 8.56 16.63 4.93
N THR A 29 8.31 16.94 6.20
CA THR A 29 8.91 18.10 6.89
C THR A 29 10.14 17.67 7.67
N TYR A 30 11.23 18.40 7.51
CA TYR A 30 12.52 18.16 8.15
C TYR A 30 13.05 19.39 8.88
N GLU A 31 13.70 19.16 10.02
CA GLU A 31 14.63 20.09 10.66
C GLU A 31 16.03 19.46 10.75
N PHE A 32 17.07 20.28 10.73
CA PHE A 32 18.45 19.82 10.73
C PHE A 32 19.22 20.37 11.93
N ARG A 33 20.13 19.55 12.48
CA ARG A 33 21.07 19.92 13.54
C ARG A 33 22.46 19.46 13.18
N VAL A 34 23.48 20.19 13.63
CA VAL A 34 24.88 19.84 13.42
C VAL A 34 25.58 19.68 14.77
N ALA A 35 26.46 18.68 14.89
CA ALA A 35 27.32 18.49 16.05
C ALA A 35 28.79 18.50 15.60
N ALA A 36 29.64 19.20 16.34
CA ALA A 36 31.08 19.16 16.10
C ALA A 36 31.67 17.85 16.64
N ALA A 37 32.64 17.28 15.94
CA ALA A 37 33.35 16.07 16.37
C ALA A 37 34.87 16.35 16.47
N ASN A 38 35.50 15.82 17.50
CA ASN A 38 36.96 15.79 17.65
C ASN A 38 37.42 14.36 18.04
N VAL A 39 38.72 14.20 18.36
CA VAL A 39 39.29 12.89 18.73
C VAL A 39 38.70 12.26 20.00
N LEU A 40 38.02 13.05 20.83
CA LEU A 40 37.36 12.57 22.06
C LEU A 40 35.88 12.23 21.85
N GLY A 41 35.30 12.59 20.70
CA GLY A 41 33.92 12.26 20.34
C GLY A 41 33.13 13.46 19.79
N TYR A 42 31.80 13.30 19.78
CA TYR A 42 30.85 14.33 19.35
C TYR A 42 30.48 15.26 20.51
N GLY A 43 30.42 16.56 20.24
CA GLY A 43 29.86 17.56 21.15
C GLY A 43 28.33 17.59 21.09
N PHE A 44 27.74 18.54 21.83
CA PHE A 44 26.30 18.76 21.79
C PHE A 44 25.84 19.25 20.40
N PRO A 45 24.66 18.81 19.92
CA PRO A 45 24.06 19.34 18.71
C PRO A 45 23.73 20.83 18.83
N SER A 46 23.73 21.53 17.70
CA SER A 46 23.21 22.88 17.56
C SER A 46 21.71 22.95 17.88
N ALA A 47 21.19 24.18 18.00
CA ALA A 47 19.75 24.42 17.84
C ALA A 47 19.28 23.90 16.46
N PRO A 48 18.00 23.46 16.33
CA PRO A 48 17.44 23.06 15.06
C PRO A 48 17.37 24.21 14.07
N SER A 49 17.50 23.88 12.78
CA SER A 49 17.13 24.78 11.69
C SER A 49 15.63 25.08 11.71
N PRO A 50 15.14 26.07 10.93
CA PRO A 50 13.75 26.11 10.54
C PRO A 50 13.28 24.79 9.91
N MET A 51 11.96 24.59 9.87
CA MET A 51 11.36 23.46 9.17
C MET A 51 11.36 23.69 7.66
N TYR A 52 11.73 22.66 6.91
CA TYR A 52 11.71 22.64 5.44
C TYR A 52 10.90 21.46 4.94
N ASN A 53 10.11 21.67 3.89
CA ASN A 53 9.33 20.61 3.25
C ASN A 53 10.04 20.11 1.99
N THR A 54 10.15 18.80 1.84
CA THR A 54 10.54 18.20 0.57
C THR A 54 9.39 18.28 -0.45
N PRO A 55 9.67 18.47 -1.75
CA PRO A 55 8.65 18.40 -2.79
C PRO A 55 7.93 17.04 -2.80
N PRO A 56 6.69 16.97 -3.30
CA PRO A 56 6.01 15.70 -3.54
C PRO A 56 6.63 14.96 -4.73
N ASP A 57 6.50 13.64 -4.72
CA ASP A 57 6.84 12.73 -5.80
C ASP A 57 5.76 11.64 -5.92
N LYS A 58 5.80 10.80 -6.95
CA LYS A 58 4.92 9.62 -7.07
C LYS A 58 5.19 8.60 -5.95
N PRO A 59 4.23 7.75 -5.57
CA PRO A 59 4.48 6.69 -4.59
C PRO A 59 5.58 5.74 -5.08
N HIS A 60 6.49 5.32 -4.20
CA HIS A 60 7.57 4.40 -4.56
C HIS A 60 7.30 2.95 -4.17
N LYS A 61 6.22 2.70 -3.42
CA LYS A 61 5.81 1.36 -2.99
C LYS A 61 4.42 1.03 -3.51
N ALA A 62 4.21 -0.24 -3.83
CA ALA A 62 2.90 -0.78 -4.13
C ALA A 62 2.13 -1.08 -2.83
N PRO A 63 0.79 -1.13 -2.87
CA PRO A 63 0.00 -1.63 -1.76
C PRO A 63 0.35 -3.08 -1.40
N SER A 64 0.22 -3.42 -0.12
CA SER A 64 0.53 -4.76 0.40
C SER A 64 -0.74 -5.53 0.75
N ASN A 65 -0.59 -6.83 1.03
CA ASN A 65 -1.70 -7.72 1.42
C ASN A 65 -2.87 -7.69 0.43
N VAL A 66 -2.55 -7.68 -0.87
CA VAL A 66 -3.55 -7.79 -1.93
C VAL A 66 -4.22 -9.16 -1.81
N GLY A 67 -5.54 -9.17 -1.78
CA GLY A 67 -6.36 -10.36 -1.64
C GLY A 67 -7.82 -10.05 -1.95
N GLY A 68 -8.71 -10.93 -1.55
CA GLY A 68 -10.12 -10.80 -1.90
C GLY A 68 -10.94 -12.05 -1.62
N GLY A 69 -12.19 -12.00 -2.05
CA GLY A 69 -13.17 -13.08 -1.88
C GLY A 69 -14.44 -12.61 -1.17
N GLY A 70 -15.49 -13.45 -1.27
CA GLY A 70 -16.82 -13.13 -0.77
C GLY A 70 -17.59 -12.16 -1.68
N GLY A 71 -18.71 -11.66 -1.18
CA GLY A 71 -19.65 -10.84 -1.95
C GLY A 71 -20.89 -11.63 -2.39
N LYS A 72 -21.63 -11.10 -3.37
CA LYS A 72 -22.77 -11.76 -4.01
C LYS A 72 -22.40 -12.22 -5.42
N ILE A 73 -23.20 -13.08 -6.03
CA ILE A 73 -23.00 -13.52 -7.42
C ILE A 73 -22.73 -12.31 -8.35
N GLY A 74 -21.68 -12.43 -9.17
CA GLY A 74 -21.21 -11.35 -10.04
C GLY A 74 -20.30 -10.33 -9.36
N ASP A 75 -19.98 -10.50 -8.07
CA ASP A 75 -19.00 -9.67 -7.37
C ASP A 75 -17.62 -10.32 -7.38
N LEU A 76 -16.60 -9.48 -7.61
CA LEU A 76 -15.22 -9.77 -7.30
C LEU A 76 -14.72 -8.70 -6.32
N THR A 77 -14.66 -9.06 -5.03
CA THR A 77 -14.13 -8.19 -3.98
C THR A 77 -12.61 -8.25 -3.97
N ILE A 78 -11.96 -7.10 -4.11
CA ILE A 78 -10.50 -6.94 -4.08
C ILE A 78 -10.16 -6.03 -2.90
N ALA A 79 -9.27 -6.48 -2.03
CA ALA A 79 -8.84 -5.77 -0.82
C ALA A 79 -7.31 -5.73 -0.72
N TRP A 80 -6.78 -4.68 -0.09
CA TRP A 80 -5.36 -4.45 0.15
C TRP A 80 -5.17 -3.58 1.39
N THR A 81 -3.94 -3.52 1.89
CA THR A 81 -3.54 -2.54 2.91
C THR A 81 -3.20 -1.21 2.23
N PRO A 82 -3.92 -0.11 2.54
CA PRO A 82 -3.63 1.21 1.99
C PRO A 82 -2.21 1.68 2.36
N LEU A 83 -1.61 2.51 1.51
CA LEU A 83 -0.32 3.14 1.79
C LEU A 83 -0.42 4.02 3.04
N PRO A 84 0.46 3.78 4.03
CA PRO A 84 0.54 4.65 5.20
C PRO A 84 1.10 6.01 4.77
N PRO A 85 0.83 7.10 5.51
CA PRO A 85 1.19 8.47 5.12
C PRO A 85 2.64 8.65 4.66
N GLU A 86 3.58 7.96 5.31
CA GLU A 86 5.01 8.03 5.05
C GLU A 86 5.47 7.38 3.73
N ASP A 87 4.60 6.61 3.08
CA ASP A 87 4.84 5.95 1.79
C ASP A 87 4.01 6.56 0.64
N GLN A 88 3.15 7.55 0.94
CA GLN A 88 2.29 8.22 -0.04
C GLN A 88 3.06 9.14 -1.00
N ALA A 89 4.22 9.64 -0.55
CA ALA A 89 5.15 10.51 -1.28
C ALA A 89 4.56 11.82 -1.86
N GLY A 90 3.26 12.08 -1.72
CA GLY A 90 2.58 13.23 -2.25
C GLY A 90 1.09 13.23 -1.91
N PRO A 91 0.37 14.33 -2.19
CA PRO A 91 -1.04 14.46 -1.83
C PRO A 91 -1.97 13.69 -2.77
N GLY A 92 -3.17 13.39 -2.28
CA GLY A 92 -4.26 12.85 -3.09
C GLY A 92 -4.05 11.39 -3.51
N VAL A 93 -3.65 10.52 -2.57
CA VAL A 93 -3.48 9.09 -2.85
C VAL A 93 -4.80 8.43 -3.21
N TYR A 94 -4.77 7.63 -4.28
CA TYR A 94 -5.84 6.74 -4.71
C TYR A 94 -5.27 5.47 -5.35
N TYR A 95 -6.14 4.55 -5.77
CA TYR A 95 -5.74 3.25 -6.29
C TYR A 95 -6.33 2.96 -7.66
N LYS A 96 -5.61 2.12 -8.42
CA LYS A 96 -6.11 1.43 -9.61
C LYS A 96 -6.03 -0.06 -9.36
N VAL A 97 -7.14 -0.75 -9.55
CA VAL A 97 -7.19 -2.21 -9.45
C VAL A 97 -7.19 -2.82 -10.84
N PHE A 98 -6.58 -3.98 -10.97
CA PHE A 98 -6.52 -4.75 -12.19
C PHE A 98 -6.99 -6.17 -11.92
N TRP A 99 -7.77 -6.75 -12.83
CA TRP A 99 -8.21 -8.14 -12.71
C TRP A 99 -8.33 -8.81 -14.09
N ARG A 100 -8.14 -10.13 -14.10
CA ARG A 100 -8.46 -11.00 -15.23
C ARG A 100 -8.78 -12.40 -14.72
N ARG A 101 -9.43 -13.23 -15.52
CA ARG A 101 -9.59 -14.65 -15.18
C ARG A 101 -8.22 -15.32 -15.15
N SER A 102 -7.96 -16.09 -14.11
CA SER A 102 -6.68 -16.82 -13.97
C SER A 102 -6.57 -17.90 -15.04
N GLU A 103 -5.34 -18.21 -15.48
CA GLU A 103 -5.05 -19.24 -16.50
C GLU A 103 -5.67 -18.96 -17.89
N HIS A 104 -6.22 -17.77 -18.12
CA HIS A 104 -6.67 -17.30 -19.42
C HIS A 104 -5.71 -16.24 -19.96
N ASP A 105 -5.37 -16.34 -21.25
CA ASP A 105 -4.52 -15.37 -21.94
C ASP A 105 -5.35 -14.14 -22.35
N SER A 106 -5.76 -13.36 -21.36
CA SER A 106 -6.48 -12.10 -21.56
C SER A 106 -5.74 -10.95 -20.89
N GLU A 107 -5.87 -9.77 -21.51
CA GLU A 107 -5.43 -8.50 -20.92
C GLU A 107 -6.13 -8.24 -19.58
N PHE A 108 -5.45 -7.54 -18.68
CA PHE A 108 -6.04 -7.09 -17.43
C PHE A 108 -7.11 -6.04 -17.71
N GLN A 109 -8.32 -6.26 -17.19
CA GLN A 109 -9.28 -5.19 -16.99
C GLN A 109 -8.79 -4.28 -15.85
N SER A 110 -9.21 -3.01 -15.83
CA SER A 110 -8.79 -2.09 -14.77
C SER A 110 -9.87 -1.08 -14.39
N LEU A 111 -9.79 -0.59 -13.16
CA LEU A 111 -10.68 0.42 -12.61
C LEU A 111 -9.88 1.39 -11.73
N GLU A 112 -9.97 2.69 -12.05
CA GLU A 112 -9.40 3.75 -11.23
C GLU A 112 -10.39 4.19 -10.15
N LEU A 113 -9.92 4.25 -8.92
CA LEU A 113 -10.71 4.52 -7.71
C LEU A 113 -10.40 5.92 -7.17
N LYS A 114 -10.24 6.90 -8.07
CA LYS A 114 -9.80 8.26 -7.72
C LYS A 114 -10.70 8.91 -6.66
N ASP A 115 -12.01 8.70 -6.77
CA ASP A 115 -13.01 9.27 -5.87
C ASP A 115 -13.04 8.61 -4.48
N LEU A 116 -12.46 7.42 -4.33
CA LEU A 116 -12.38 6.72 -3.03
C LEU A 116 -11.18 7.19 -2.20
N GLY A 117 -10.14 7.71 -2.83
CA GLY A 117 -8.90 8.10 -2.16
C GLY A 117 -8.19 6.91 -1.49
N ASN A 118 -7.72 7.08 -0.25
CA ASN A 118 -6.88 6.11 0.45
C ASN A 118 -7.67 4.93 1.09
N ILE A 119 -8.57 4.29 0.34
CA ILE A 119 -9.41 3.17 0.79
C ILE A 119 -8.90 1.85 0.21
N GLY A 120 -8.84 0.81 1.05
CA GLY A 120 -8.18 -0.47 0.77
C GLY A 120 -9.08 -1.59 0.25
N VAL A 121 -10.24 -1.27 -0.30
CA VAL A 121 -11.20 -2.28 -0.77
C VAL A 121 -12.08 -1.75 -1.89
N THR A 122 -12.40 -2.61 -2.85
CA THR A 122 -13.41 -2.34 -3.87
C THR A 122 -14.12 -3.61 -4.28
N VAL A 123 -15.29 -3.46 -4.90
CA VAL A 123 -16.03 -4.56 -5.52
C VAL A 123 -16.21 -4.23 -7.00
N VAL A 124 -15.67 -5.07 -7.87
CA VAL A 124 -15.88 -4.98 -9.31
C VAL A 124 -16.93 -5.99 -9.75
N ARG A 125 -17.69 -5.66 -10.79
CA ARG A 125 -18.71 -6.53 -11.36
C ARG A 125 -18.11 -7.40 -12.46
N ILE A 126 -18.33 -8.70 -12.35
CA ILE A 126 -17.94 -9.71 -13.33
C ILE A 126 -19.19 -10.41 -13.88
N GLN A 127 -19.02 -11.24 -14.91
CA GLN A 127 -20.13 -12.03 -15.45
C GLN A 127 -20.61 -13.04 -14.40
N GLN A 128 -21.93 -13.19 -14.27
CA GLN A 128 -22.56 -13.97 -13.19
C GLN A 128 -22.31 -15.48 -13.31
N ASP A 129 -22.01 -15.99 -14.50
CA ASP A 129 -21.63 -17.39 -14.77
C ASP A 129 -20.25 -17.75 -14.23
N PHE A 130 -19.43 -16.75 -13.89
CA PHE A 130 -18.10 -16.92 -13.27
C PHE A 130 -18.14 -16.76 -11.75
N TYR A 131 -19.11 -17.40 -11.09
CA TYR A 131 -19.10 -17.58 -9.63
C TYR A 131 -18.03 -18.61 -9.23
N TYR A 132 -17.49 -18.49 -8.01
CA TYR A 132 -16.41 -19.34 -7.48
C TYR A 132 -15.25 -19.59 -8.46
N THR A 133 -14.92 -18.57 -9.25
CA THR A 133 -13.93 -18.63 -10.33
C THR A 133 -12.66 -17.90 -9.90
N LYS A 134 -11.49 -18.42 -10.31
CA LYS A 134 -10.19 -17.81 -10.01
C LYS A 134 -9.94 -16.57 -10.88
N TYR A 135 -9.51 -15.50 -10.25
CA TYR A 135 -9.08 -14.26 -10.88
C TYR A 135 -7.68 -13.88 -10.41
N ASP A 136 -6.81 -13.50 -11.35
CA ASP A 136 -5.55 -12.85 -11.05
C ASP A 136 -5.80 -11.36 -10.85
N VAL A 137 -5.34 -10.81 -9.74
CA VAL A 137 -5.52 -9.40 -9.38
C VAL A 137 -4.20 -8.74 -8.98
N LYS A 138 -4.09 -7.45 -9.26
CA LYS A 138 -2.99 -6.58 -8.78
C LYS A 138 -3.52 -5.17 -8.53
N VAL A 139 -2.82 -4.40 -7.70
CA VAL A 139 -3.21 -3.04 -7.31
C VAL A 139 -2.02 -2.10 -7.48
N GLN A 140 -2.29 -0.89 -7.94
CA GLN A 140 -1.29 0.16 -8.11
C GLN A 140 -1.75 1.43 -7.37
N ALA A 141 -0.83 2.05 -6.63
CA ALA A 141 -1.08 3.32 -5.98
C ALA A 141 -0.78 4.49 -6.92
N PHE A 142 -1.55 5.56 -6.80
CA PHE A 142 -1.39 6.82 -7.51
C PHE A 142 -1.48 7.98 -6.51
N ASN A 143 -0.87 9.10 -6.84
CA ASN A 143 -1.12 10.38 -6.17
C ASN A 143 -1.19 11.51 -7.22
N SER A 144 -1.23 12.78 -6.79
CA SER A 144 -1.31 13.92 -7.72
C SER A 144 -0.11 14.05 -8.67
N ILE A 145 1.01 13.39 -8.39
CA ILE A 145 2.24 13.43 -9.18
C ILE A 145 2.27 12.29 -10.20
N GLY A 146 1.79 11.10 -9.84
CA GLY A 146 1.70 10.00 -10.79
C GLY A 146 1.53 8.62 -10.15
N ALA A 147 1.81 7.60 -10.97
CA ALA A 147 1.67 6.20 -10.62
C ALA A 147 2.91 5.65 -9.90
N GLY A 148 2.69 4.90 -8.82
CA GLY A 148 3.71 4.05 -8.22
C GLY A 148 3.87 2.70 -8.93
N PRO A 149 4.68 1.78 -8.38
CA PRO A 149 4.79 0.43 -8.93
C PRO A 149 3.48 -0.36 -8.75
N GLU A 150 3.25 -1.32 -9.65
CA GLU A 150 2.19 -2.32 -9.48
C GLU A 150 2.58 -3.33 -8.40
N SER A 151 1.60 -3.85 -7.67
CA SER A 151 1.82 -4.97 -6.75
C SER A 151 2.12 -6.27 -7.50
N GLU A 152 2.59 -7.27 -6.76
CA GLU A 152 2.58 -8.66 -7.22
C GLU A 152 1.17 -9.09 -7.62
N ILE A 153 1.09 -10.03 -8.56
CA ILE A 153 -0.16 -10.67 -8.96
C ILE A 153 -0.54 -11.70 -7.90
N VAL A 154 -1.78 -11.63 -7.42
CA VAL A 154 -2.35 -12.58 -6.46
C VAL A 154 -3.60 -13.20 -7.07
N THR A 155 -3.78 -14.51 -6.93
CA THR A 155 -5.00 -15.20 -7.37
C THR A 155 -6.03 -15.23 -6.24
N ILE A 156 -7.24 -14.75 -6.51
CA ILE A 156 -8.39 -14.75 -5.59
C ILE A 156 -9.60 -15.45 -6.23
N PHE A 157 -10.64 -15.72 -5.44
CA PHE A 157 -11.90 -16.29 -5.95
C PHE A 157 -13.00 -15.22 -6.00
N SER A 158 -13.85 -15.27 -7.03
CA SER A 158 -15.12 -14.54 -7.05
C SER A 158 -16.11 -15.12 -6.02
N ALA A 159 -17.18 -14.37 -5.75
CA ALA A 159 -18.22 -14.82 -4.84
C ALA A 159 -18.81 -16.19 -5.22
N GLU A 160 -19.18 -16.98 -4.21
CA GLU A 160 -19.94 -18.22 -4.39
C GLU A 160 -21.39 -17.93 -4.79
N ASP A 161 -22.01 -18.90 -5.46
CA ASP A 161 -23.47 -18.90 -5.59
C ASP A 161 -24.10 -19.23 -4.23
N MET A 162 -25.30 -18.69 -3.99
CA MET A 162 -26.07 -19.03 -2.79
C MET A 162 -26.40 -20.53 -2.83
N PRO A 163 -26.28 -21.28 -1.72
CA PRO A 163 -26.74 -22.66 -1.70
C PRO A 163 -28.23 -22.72 -2.03
N GLN A 164 -28.55 -23.24 -3.22
CA GLN A 164 -29.92 -23.30 -3.74
C GLN A 164 -30.77 -24.42 -3.10
N VAL A 165 -30.13 -25.33 -2.39
CA VAL A 165 -30.78 -26.49 -1.78
C VAL A 165 -30.68 -26.38 -0.26
N ALA A 166 -31.84 -26.31 0.40
CA ALA A 166 -31.89 -26.43 1.86
C ALA A 166 -31.33 -27.79 2.29
N PRO A 167 -30.56 -27.87 3.40
CA PRO A 167 -30.09 -29.14 3.92
C PRO A 167 -31.26 -30.13 4.04
N GLN A 168 -31.19 -31.24 3.32
CA GLN A 168 -32.16 -32.32 3.45
C GLN A 168 -31.62 -33.32 4.47
N GLN A 169 -32.49 -33.81 5.37
CA GLN A 169 -32.16 -34.71 6.49
C GLN A 169 -31.50 -34.05 7.72
N VAL A 170 -31.97 -32.86 8.12
CA VAL A 170 -31.61 -32.31 9.43
C VAL A 170 -32.17 -33.20 10.55
N ALA A 171 -31.28 -33.75 11.37
CA ALA A 171 -31.62 -34.49 12.57
C ALA A 171 -30.89 -33.88 13.77
N ALA A 172 -31.56 -33.82 14.92
CA ALA A 172 -30.97 -33.44 16.20
C ALA A 172 -31.48 -34.41 17.28
N ARG A 173 -30.58 -34.87 18.14
CA ARG A 173 -30.83 -35.80 19.25
C ARG A 173 -30.33 -35.18 20.54
N ALA A 174 -31.13 -35.17 21.59
CA ALA A 174 -30.66 -34.68 22.89
C ALA A 174 -29.49 -35.54 23.41
N PHE A 175 -28.38 -34.89 23.73
CA PHE A 175 -27.20 -35.52 24.33
C PHE A 175 -27.23 -35.37 25.85
N ASN A 176 -27.57 -34.18 26.38
CA ASN A 176 -27.85 -33.96 27.81
C ASN A 176 -28.73 -32.71 28.07
N SER A 177 -28.93 -32.33 29.34
CA SER A 177 -29.76 -31.18 29.77
C SER A 177 -29.34 -29.83 29.18
N THR A 178 -28.19 -29.76 28.50
CA THR A 178 -27.63 -28.55 27.90
C THR A 178 -27.09 -28.77 26.48
N SER A 179 -27.32 -29.92 25.83
CA SER A 179 -26.75 -30.18 24.49
C SER A 179 -27.58 -31.12 23.61
N LEU A 180 -27.49 -30.88 22.30
CA LEU A 180 -28.04 -31.68 21.20
C LEU A 180 -26.90 -32.17 20.31
N ASN A 181 -27.10 -33.30 19.63
CA ASN A 181 -26.22 -33.96 18.65
C ASN A 181 -26.95 -34.10 17.32
#